data_AF-A0A7C6DT19-F1
#
_entry.id   AF-A0A7C6DT19-F1
#
_cell.length_a   1.000
_cell.length_b   1.000
_cell.length_c   1.000
_cell.angle_alpha   90.00
_cell.angle_beta   90.00
_cell.angle_gamma   90.00
#
_symmetry.space_group_name_H-M   'P 1'
#
loop_
_entity.id
_entity.type
_entity.pdbx_description
1 polymer ?
#
loop_
_entity_poly.entity_id
_entity_poly.type
_entity_poly.pdbx_seq_one_letter_code
_entity_poly.pdbx_strand_id
1 'polypeptide(L)'
;MKDLFSQRYGHQKKKMLSPQEMPDGLRNRLWNIIKFIMEKCKKSGNVGVIIAKIWDAFFKKDLDEIKECSLDRALENKIKPLFFSLKWYEVYNFIEFLIQEIKSIHLFTSAGITWLHEILISNINKIFEEEEVPYKIIDGYVTPFISEVEIEEIEKALKIDDKYEPVKKHLSKAIELFSKRPNPDYPNSIKEAISAVESLVMIITNGKSNKLSDLVEKLNIHKALKEAIKKLYGWASDEGGIRHGEKPTPSQIGQEDACFALAICSSIINYVISKYNLNSNKK
;
A
#
# COMPACT_ATOMS: atom_id res chain seq x y z
N MET A 1 -9.49 -6.68 16.94
CA MET A 1 -10.70 -6.41 17.78
C MET A 1 -11.15 -7.64 18.60
N LYS A 2 -11.83 -7.51 19.76
CA LYS A 2 -12.45 -8.63 20.50
C LYS A 2 -13.65 -9.19 19.73
N ASP A 3 -13.80 -10.52 19.66
CA ASP A 3 -14.91 -11.19 18.96
C ASP A 3 -16.28 -10.72 19.45
N LEU A 4 -17.28 -10.65 18.57
CA LEU A 4 -18.65 -10.24 18.92
C LEU A 4 -19.31 -11.23 19.90
N PHE A 5 -20.32 -10.78 20.66
CA PHE A 5 -21.07 -11.67 21.56
C PHE A 5 -21.60 -12.91 20.82
N SER A 6 -22.23 -12.73 19.66
CA SER A 6 -22.72 -13.84 18.84
C SER A 6 -21.62 -14.82 18.41
N GLN A 7 -20.42 -14.31 18.15
CA GLN A 7 -19.26 -15.12 17.78
C GLN A 7 -18.69 -15.89 18.97
N ARG A 8 -18.52 -15.22 20.11
CA ARG A 8 -18.00 -15.84 21.35
C ARG A 8 -18.92 -16.95 21.88
N TYR A 9 -20.23 -16.83 21.66
CA TYR A 9 -21.23 -17.79 22.11
C TYR A 9 -21.68 -18.77 21.00
N GLY A 10 -20.98 -18.78 19.85
CA GLY A 10 -21.20 -19.77 18.80
C GLY A 10 -22.49 -19.60 17.98
N HIS A 11 -23.22 -18.48 18.16
CA HIS A 11 -24.40 -18.14 17.36
C HIS A 11 -24.05 -17.69 15.93
N GLN A 12 -22.81 -17.24 15.71
CA GLN A 12 -22.34 -16.81 14.41
C GLN A 12 -20.86 -17.17 14.25
N LYS A 13 -20.46 -17.75 13.13
CA LYS A 13 -19.03 -17.94 12.84
C LYS A 13 -18.43 -16.62 12.37
N LYS A 14 -17.29 -16.27 12.94
CA LYS A 14 -16.40 -15.24 12.38
C LYS A 14 -15.93 -15.73 11.01
N LYS A 15 -16.17 -14.93 9.97
CA LYS A 15 -16.00 -15.35 8.58
C LYS A 15 -15.39 -14.19 7.83
N MET A 16 -14.12 -14.38 7.47
CA MET A 16 -13.41 -13.53 6.52
C MET A 16 -14.24 -13.37 5.24
N LEU A 17 -14.40 -12.12 4.81
CA LEU A 17 -15.14 -11.80 3.59
C LEU A 17 -14.44 -12.42 2.38
N SER A 18 -15.23 -12.86 1.39
CA SER A 18 -14.64 -13.24 0.11
C SER A 18 -14.01 -11.99 -0.53
N PRO A 19 -12.86 -12.12 -1.22
CA PRO A 19 -12.25 -11.00 -1.94
C PRO A 19 -13.18 -10.35 -2.97
N GLN A 20 -14.21 -11.05 -3.43
CA GLN A 20 -15.13 -10.56 -4.46
C GLN A 20 -16.49 -10.11 -3.90
N GLU A 21 -16.59 -9.94 -2.58
CA GLU A 21 -17.82 -9.55 -1.91
C GLU A 21 -17.68 -8.16 -1.28
N MET A 22 -18.75 -7.38 -1.35
CA MET A 22 -18.89 -6.13 -0.61
C MET A 22 -20.31 -6.02 -0.06
N PRO A 23 -20.53 -6.44 1.19
CA PRO A 23 -21.82 -6.26 1.84
C PRO A 23 -22.21 -4.78 1.94
N ASP A 24 -23.51 -4.49 1.95
CA ASP A 24 -24.02 -3.13 2.07
C ASP A 24 -23.52 -2.42 3.34
N GLY A 25 -23.34 -3.17 4.43
CA GLY A 25 -22.74 -2.67 5.67
C GLY A 25 -21.34 -2.10 5.45
N LEU A 26 -20.45 -2.87 4.82
CA LEU A 26 -19.09 -2.42 4.48
C LEU A 26 -19.13 -1.18 3.57
N ARG A 27 -19.97 -1.21 2.52
CA ARG A 27 -20.14 -0.07 1.60
C ARG A 27 -20.60 1.20 2.30
N ASN A 28 -21.56 1.09 3.21
CA ASN A 28 -22.05 2.20 4.03
C ASN A 28 -20.96 2.77 4.94
N ARG A 29 -20.16 1.91 5.58
CA ARG A 29 -19.07 2.37 6.45
C ARG A 29 -17.98 3.10 5.64
N LEU A 30 -17.64 2.60 4.45
CA LEU A 30 -16.70 3.27 3.53
C LEU A 30 -17.24 4.64 3.09
N TRP A 31 -18.51 4.73 2.72
CA TRP A 31 -19.16 6.00 2.40
C TRP A 31 -19.11 7.01 3.56
N ASN A 32 -19.31 6.54 4.80
CA ASN A 32 -19.25 7.40 5.98
C ASN A 32 -17.85 8.00 6.18
N ILE A 33 -16.77 7.25 5.90
CA ILE A 33 -15.42 7.81 5.89
C ILE A 33 -15.29 8.87 4.79
N ILE A 34 -15.74 8.56 3.57
CA ILE A 34 -15.67 9.50 2.43
C ILE A 34 -16.36 10.82 2.81
N LYS A 35 -17.57 10.75 3.36
CA LYS A 35 -18.31 11.92 3.85
C LYS A 35 -17.53 12.70 4.91
N PHE A 36 -16.96 12.01 5.90
CA PHE A 36 -16.13 12.64 6.93
C PHE A 36 -14.94 13.39 6.33
N ILE A 37 -14.25 12.79 5.35
CA ILE A 37 -13.12 13.41 4.67
C ILE A 37 -13.55 14.62 3.83
N MET A 38 -14.67 14.52 3.10
CA MET A 38 -15.21 15.66 2.34
C MET A 38 -15.53 16.86 3.24
N GLU A 39 -16.09 16.63 4.43
CA GLU A 39 -16.33 17.68 5.42
C GLU A 39 -15.03 18.36 5.90
N LYS A 40 -13.95 17.58 6.07
CA LYS A 40 -12.62 18.14 6.40
C LYS A 40 -12.05 18.94 5.23
N CYS A 41 -12.16 18.44 4.00
CA CYS A 41 -11.76 19.15 2.79
C CYS A 41 -12.56 20.45 2.57
N LYS A 42 -13.83 20.49 3.01
CA LYS A 42 -14.68 21.67 2.91
C LYS A 42 -14.16 22.79 3.80
N LYS A 43 -13.77 22.45 5.02
CA LYS A 43 -13.17 23.40 5.97
C LYS A 43 -11.83 23.94 5.50
N SER A 44 -11.07 23.18 4.71
CA SER A 44 -9.80 23.63 4.12
C SER A 44 -9.93 24.30 2.75
N GLY A 45 -11.15 24.42 2.20
CA GLY A 45 -11.41 25.04 0.90
C GLY A 45 -11.13 24.15 -0.32
N ASN A 46 -10.73 22.89 -0.12
CA ASN A 46 -10.31 21.98 -1.20
C ASN A 46 -11.42 21.07 -1.75
N VAL A 47 -12.58 21.01 -1.07
CA VAL A 47 -13.64 20.05 -1.44
C VAL A 47 -14.19 20.26 -2.85
N GLY A 48 -14.24 21.49 -3.35
CA GLY A 48 -14.73 21.79 -4.70
C GLY A 48 -13.88 21.14 -5.79
N VAL A 49 -12.54 21.20 -5.63
CA VAL A 49 -11.59 20.55 -6.54
C VAL A 49 -11.77 19.04 -6.52
N ILE A 50 -11.92 18.45 -5.33
CA ILE A 50 -12.11 16.99 -5.19
C ILE A 50 -13.44 16.55 -5.82
N ILE A 51 -14.54 17.28 -5.57
CA ILE A 51 -15.85 16.99 -6.16
C ILE A 51 -15.78 17.07 -7.69
N ALA A 52 -15.14 18.11 -8.23
CA ALA A 52 -14.96 18.24 -9.68
C ALA A 52 -14.16 17.07 -10.26
N LYS A 53 -13.05 16.68 -9.63
CA LYS A 53 -12.24 15.53 -10.06
C LYS A 53 -12.99 14.19 -9.96
N ILE A 54 -13.78 13.98 -8.91
CA ILE A 54 -14.64 12.79 -8.81
C ILE A 54 -15.65 12.76 -9.96
N TRP A 55 -16.28 13.89 -10.26
CA TRP A 55 -17.30 13.98 -11.30
C TRP A 55 -16.74 13.77 -12.71
N ASP A 56 -15.64 14.46 -13.02
CA ASP A 56 -14.96 14.40 -14.31
C ASP A 56 -14.05 13.18 -14.43
N ALA A 57 -12.96 13.10 -13.67
CA ALA A 57 -11.94 12.09 -13.88
C ALA A 57 -12.39 10.66 -13.52
N PHE A 58 -13.19 10.49 -12.46
CA PHE A 58 -13.67 9.16 -12.06
C PHE A 58 -14.98 8.78 -12.78
N PHE A 59 -16.04 9.59 -12.67
CA PHE A 59 -17.34 9.28 -13.25
C PHE A 59 -17.49 9.66 -14.72
N LYS A 60 -16.57 10.47 -15.29
CA LYS A 60 -16.57 10.90 -16.69
C LYS A 60 -17.86 11.60 -17.09
N LYS A 61 -18.35 12.47 -16.21
CA LYS A 61 -19.59 13.24 -16.39
C LYS A 61 -19.31 14.70 -16.70
N ASP A 62 -20.27 15.36 -17.34
CA ASP A 62 -20.20 16.76 -17.69
C ASP A 62 -20.22 17.64 -16.41
N LEU A 63 -19.22 18.51 -16.27
CA LEU A 63 -19.08 19.42 -15.13
C LEU A 63 -20.23 20.43 -15.04
N ASP A 64 -20.88 20.76 -16.15
CA ASP A 64 -22.03 21.66 -16.14
C ASP A 64 -23.22 21.06 -15.33
N GLU A 65 -23.31 19.73 -15.19
CA GLU A 65 -24.33 19.05 -14.37
C GLU A 65 -24.22 19.35 -12.85
N ILE A 66 -23.06 19.82 -12.38
CA ILE A 66 -22.81 20.13 -10.97
C ILE A 66 -22.45 21.60 -10.71
N LYS A 67 -22.26 22.40 -11.76
CA LYS A 67 -21.81 23.81 -11.69
C LYS A 67 -22.76 24.70 -10.89
N GLU A 68 -24.06 24.46 -10.98
CA GLU A 68 -25.09 25.22 -10.27
C GLU A 68 -25.49 24.59 -8.92
N CYS A 69 -24.93 23.42 -8.58
CA CYS A 69 -25.20 22.74 -7.32
C CYS A 69 -24.31 23.30 -6.21
N SER A 70 -24.86 23.37 -4.99
CA SER A 70 -24.00 23.50 -3.82
C SER A 70 -23.17 22.22 -3.65
N LEU A 71 -21.98 22.34 -3.07
CA LEU A 71 -21.07 21.21 -2.84
C LEU A 71 -21.74 20.05 -2.09
N ASP A 72 -22.59 20.37 -1.10
CA ASP A 72 -23.35 19.38 -0.34
C ASP A 72 -24.39 18.65 -1.21
N ARG A 73 -25.07 19.38 -2.11
CA ARG A 73 -26.02 18.78 -3.06
C ARG A 73 -25.30 17.93 -4.09
N ALA A 74 -24.14 18.35 -4.58
CA ALA A 74 -23.32 17.55 -5.49
C ALA A 74 -22.88 16.24 -4.81
N LEU A 75 -22.43 16.30 -3.54
CA LEU A 75 -22.02 15.11 -2.82
C LEU A 75 -23.19 14.15 -2.52
N GLU A 76 -24.28 14.65 -1.92
CA GLU A 76 -25.39 13.80 -1.44
C GLU A 76 -26.37 13.39 -2.55
N ASN A 77 -26.67 14.25 -3.51
CA ASN A 77 -27.72 13.98 -4.52
C ASN A 77 -27.17 13.45 -5.84
N LYS A 78 -25.85 13.61 -6.09
CA LYS A 78 -25.23 13.23 -7.37
C LYS A 78 -24.17 12.15 -7.18
N ILE A 79 -23.13 12.41 -6.38
CA ILE A 79 -22.02 11.46 -6.19
C ILE A 79 -22.46 10.23 -5.39
N LYS A 80 -23.21 10.41 -4.30
CA LYS A 80 -23.64 9.29 -3.44
C LYS A 80 -24.45 8.24 -4.18
N PRO A 81 -25.52 8.57 -4.94
CA PRO A 81 -26.25 7.56 -5.69
C PRO A 81 -25.36 6.78 -6.67
N LEU A 82 -24.43 7.47 -7.34
CA LEU A 82 -23.48 6.83 -8.26
C LEU A 82 -22.55 5.88 -7.51
N PHE A 83 -21.98 6.32 -6.37
CA PHE A 83 -21.14 5.47 -5.51
C PHE A 83 -21.87 4.18 -5.10
N PHE A 84 -23.13 4.29 -4.67
CA PHE A 84 -23.91 3.12 -4.28
C PHE A 84 -24.35 2.24 -5.45
N SER A 85 -24.30 2.75 -6.69
CA SER A 85 -24.53 1.97 -7.91
C SER A 85 -23.30 1.22 -8.43
N LEU A 86 -22.11 1.54 -7.92
CA LEU A 86 -20.85 0.91 -8.32
C LEU A 86 -20.87 -0.60 -8.02
N LYS A 87 -20.21 -1.39 -8.87
CA LYS A 87 -19.89 -2.78 -8.54
C LYS A 87 -18.87 -2.82 -7.40
N TRP A 88 -18.78 -3.96 -6.71
CA TRP A 88 -17.92 -4.12 -5.54
C TRP A 88 -16.45 -3.67 -5.79
N TYR A 89 -15.89 -4.04 -6.95
CA TYR A 89 -14.51 -3.68 -7.31
C TYR A 89 -14.36 -2.21 -7.72
N GLU A 90 -15.41 -1.60 -8.26
CA GLU A 90 -15.40 -0.18 -8.63
C GLU A 90 -15.41 0.72 -7.39
N VAL A 91 -15.94 0.25 -6.26
CA VAL A 91 -15.81 0.95 -4.98
C VAL A 91 -14.35 1.00 -4.52
N TYR A 92 -13.58 -0.08 -4.70
CA TYR A 92 -12.15 -0.07 -4.40
C TYR A 92 -11.38 0.87 -5.34
N ASN A 93 -11.71 0.89 -6.63
CA ASN A 93 -11.16 1.89 -7.57
C ASN A 93 -11.47 3.32 -7.12
N PHE A 94 -12.69 3.58 -6.64
CA PHE A 94 -13.07 4.90 -6.11
C PHE A 94 -12.22 5.28 -4.90
N ILE A 95 -11.93 4.32 -4.02
CA ILE A 95 -11.08 4.54 -2.84
C ILE A 95 -9.65 4.89 -3.24
N GLU A 96 -9.03 4.10 -4.13
CA GLU A 96 -7.67 4.37 -4.62
C GLU A 96 -7.58 5.73 -5.30
N PHE A 97 -8.56 6.04 -6.16
CA PHE A 97 -8.68 7.34 -6.81
C PHE A 97 -8.73 8.47 -5.77
N LEU A 98 -9.62 8.37 -4.77
CA LEU A 98 -9.75 9.40 -3.75
C LEU A 98 -8.47 9.61 -2.93
N ILE A 99 -7.76 8.53 -2.60
CA ILE A 99 -6.49 8.58 -1.89
C ILE A 99 -5.44 9.34 -2.74
N GLN A 100 -5.32 8.99 -4.01
CA GLN A 100 -4.41 9.67 -4.94
C GLN A 100 -4.77 11.14 -5.10
N GLU A 101 -6.05 11.49 -5.19
CA GLU A 101 -6.46 12.87 -5.35
C GLU A 101 -6.15 13.72 -4.12
N ILE A 102 -6.37 13.19 -2.91
CA ILE A 102 -6.00 13.87 -1.66
C ILE A 102 -4.48 14.01 -1.54
N LYS A 103 -3.71 12.97 -1.94
CA LYS A 103 -2.25 13.05 -2.03
C LYS A 103 -1.79 14.11 -3.02
N SER A 104 -2.48 14.27 -4.16
CA SER A 104 -2.12 15.26 -5.18
C SER A 104 -2.32 16.70 -4.70
N ILE A 105 -3.41 16.98 -3.97
CA ILE A 105 -3.71 18.32 -3.44
C ILE A 105 -2.69 18.72 -2.37
N HIS A 106 -2.14 17.74 -1.65
CA HIS A 106 -1.06 17.96 -0.70
C HIS A 106 0.19 18.58 -1.35
N LEU A 107 0.49 18.28 -2.61
CA LEU A 107 1.67 18.85 -3.31
C LEU A 107 1.56 20.37 -3.54
N PHE A 108 0.37 20.96 -3.36
CA PHE A 108 0.10 22.37 -3.65
C PHE A 108 -0.31 23.19 -2.41
N THR A 109 -0.34 22.59 -1.21
CA THR A 109 -0.86 23.23 0.02
C THR A 109 -0.09 22.80 1.29
N SER A 110 -0.10 23.65 2.32
CA SER A 110 0.66 23.49 3.57
C SER A 110 0.24 22.28 4.44
N ALA A 111 1.03 22.00 5.48
CA ALA A 111 1.10 20.80 6.35
C ALA A 111 -0.22 20.13 6.86
N GLY A 112 -1.39 20.74 6.69
CA GLY A 112 -2.66 20.19 7.17
C GLY A 112 -3.22 19.02 6.35
N ILE A 113 -2.78 18.82 5.10
CA ILE A 113 -3.34 17.81 4.19
C ILE A 113 -2.62 16.46 4.24
N THR A 114 -1.32 16.43 4.61
CA THR A 114 -0.58 15.16 4.85
C THR A 114 -1.32 14.29 5.86
N TRP A 115 -1.77 14.92 6.96
CA TRP A 115 -2.52 14.23 8.01
C TRP A 115 -3.85 13.67 7.50
N LEU A 116 -4.53 14.37 6.57
CA LEU A 116 -5.81 13.92 6.05
C LEU A 116 -5.68 12.66 5.16
N HIS A 117 -4.62 12.60 4.35
CA HIS A 117 -4.28 11.42 3.56
C HIS A 117 -4.05 10.21 4.48
N GLU A 118 -3.25 10.39 5.53
CA GLU A 118 -2.97 9.33 6.51
C GLU A 118 -4.22 8.89 7.28
N ILE A 119 -5.08 9.83 7.69
CA ILE A 119 -6.36 9.51 8.35
C ILE A 119 -7.27 8.70 7.46
N LEU A 120 -7.39 9.08 6.18
CA LEU A 120 -8.23 8.35 5.23
C LEU A 120 -7.80 6.89 5.14
N ILE A 121 -6.50 6.66 4.90
CA ILE A 121 -5.93 5.32 4.81
C ILE A 121 -6.10 4.56 6.13
N SER A 122 -5.76 5.19 7.26
CA SER A 122 -5.85 4.56 8.59
C SER A 122 -7.29 4.16 8.95
N ASN A 123 -8.27 5.03 8.68
CA ASN A 123 -9.67 4.72 8.96
C ASN A 123 -10.22 3.64 8.04
N ILE A 124 -9.85 3.62 6.76
CA ILE A 124 -10.29 2.54 5.85
C ILE A 124 -9.65 1.22 6.25
N ASN A 125 -8.34 1.20 6.53
CA ASN A 125 -7.65 0.00 6.99
C ASN A 125 -8.24 -0.54 8.30
N LYS A 126 -8.65 0.37 9.20
CA LYS A 126 -9.41 0.00 10.38
C LYS A 126 -10.72 -0.68 9.99
N ILE A 127 -11.56 -0.10 9.13
CA ILE A 127 -12.79 -0.78 8.66
C ILE A 127 -12.46 -2.15 8.07
N PHE A 128 -11.43 -2.27 7.25
CA PHE A 128 -11.05 -3.53 6.62
C PHE A 128 -10.69 -4.60 7.66
N GLU A 129 -9.94 -4.24 8.70
CA GLU A 129 -9.66 -5.14 9.83
C GLU A 129 -10.94 -5.53 10.58
N GLU A 130 -11.78 -4.54 10.90
CA GLU A 130 -12.99 -4.75 11.71
C GLU A 130 -14.06 -5.59 11.01
N GLU A 131 -14.16 -5.47 9.68
CA GLU A 131 -15.11 -6.20 8.83
C GLU A 131 -14.48 -7.46 8.20
N GLU A 132 -13.25 -7.81 8.58
CA GLU A 132 -12.51 -8.97 8.03
C GLU A 132 -12.42 -8.98 6.49
N VAL A 133 -12.21 -7.79 5.92
CA VAL A 133 -11.98 -7.61 4.49
C VAL A 133 -10.60 -8.18 4.15
N PRO A 134 -10.46 -9.00 3.09
CA PRO A 134 -9.20 -9.63 2.73
C PRO A 134 -8.26 -8.66 1.98
N TYR A 135 -8.29 -7.39 2.34
CA TYR A 135 -7.52 -6.31 1.73
C TYR A 135 -6.98 -5.37 2.80
N LYS A 136 -5.89 -4.67 2.46
CA LYS A 136 -5.36 -3.53 3.18
C LYS A 136 -4.80 -2.52 2.19
N ILE A 137 -4.89 -1.25 2.53
CA ILE A 137 -4.34 -0.17 1.73
C ILE A 137 -2.89 0.04 2.13
N ILE A 138 -1.99 -0.17 1.18
CA ILE A 138 -0.53 0.02 1.33
C ILE A 138 -0.08 0.93 0.18
N ASP A 139 0.61 2.03 0.51
CA ASP A 139 1.03 3.05 -0.45
C ASP A 139 -0.09 3.54 -1.40
N GLY A 140 -1.32 3.59 -0.90
CA GLY A 140 -2.50 4.02 -1.65
C GLY A 140 -3.11 2.96 -2.56
N TYR A 141 -2.59 1.74 -2.57
CA TYR A 141 -3.15 0.60 -3.30
C TYR A 141 -3.93 -0.34 -2.37
N VAL A 142 -5.14 -0.72 -2.78
CA VAL A 142 -5.92 -1.79 -2.16
C VAL A 142 -5.24 -3.12 -2.49
N THR A 143 -4.47 -3.60 -1.53
CA THR A 143 -3.60 -4.76 -1.64
C THR A 143 -4.24 -5.96 -0.92
N PRO A 144 -4.15 -7.20 -1.44
CA PRO A 144 -4.62 -8.37 -0.69
C PRO A 144 -4.04 -8.44 0.70
N PHE A 145 -4.76 -9.08 1.61
CA PHE A 145 -4.30 -9.27 2.97
C PHE A 145 -2.96 -10.05 2.97
N ILE A 146 -1.92 -9.32 3.33
CA ILE A 146 -0.61 -9.78 3.79
C ILE A 146 -0.71 -9.82 5.33
N SER A 147 0.04 -10.65 6.05
CA SER A 147 -0.08 -10.68 7.52
C SER A 147 0.25 -9.31 8.14
N GLU A 148 -0.34 -8.97 9.29
CA GLU A 148 -0.13 -7.65 9.94
C GLU A 148 1.36 -7.32 10.15
N VAL A 149 2.16 -8.33 10.53
CA VAL A 149 3.61 -8.20 10.73
C VAL A 149 4.34 -7.85 9.44
N GLU A 150 3.99 -8.52 8.34
CA GLU A 150 4.58 -8.27 7.03
C GLU A 150 4.22 -6.87 6.52
N ILE A 151 2.98 -6.40 6.78
CA ILE A 151 2.57 -5.03 6.42
C ILE A 151 3.33 -3.98 7.23
N GLU A 152 3.45 -4.14 8.54
CA GLU A 152 4.16 -3.17 9.39
C GLU A 152 5.60 -2.98 8.92
N GLU A 153 6.27 -4.07 8.52
CA GLU A 153 7.62 -4.02 7.98
C GLU A 153 7.68 -3.30 6.63
N ILE A 154 6.71 -3.51 5.73
CA ILE A 154 6.61 -2.80 4.45
C ILE A 154 6.37 -1.30 4.68
N GLU A 155 5.39 -0.93 5.52
CA GLU A 155 5.10 0.48 5.82
C GLU A 155 6.29 1.20 6.45
N LYS A 156 7.00 0.53 7.36
CA LYS A 156 8.21 1.08 7.98
C LYS A 156 9.31 1.31 6.95
N ALA A 157 9.47 0.41 5.98
CA ALA A 157 10.44 0.55 4.90
C ALA A 157 10.07 1.68 3.92
N LEU A 158 8.77 2.00 3.75
CA LEU A 158 8.31 3.14 2.97
C LEU A 158 8.48 4.49 3.70
N LYS A 159 8.57 4.49 5.03
CA LYS A 159 8.71 5.69 5.88
C LYS A 159 10.16 6.01 6.26
N ILE A 160 11.14 5.39 5.59
CA ILE A 160 12.56 5.68 5.78
C ILE A 160 12.92 7.09 5.28
N ASP A 161 14.06 7.61 5.76
CA ASP A 161 14.59 8.94 5.44
C ASP A 161 14.66 9.20 3.92
N ASP A 162 14.42 10.45 3.50
CA ASP A 162 14.35 10.86 2.09
C ASP A 162 15.65 10.65 1.32
N LYS A 163 16.80 10.54 1.98
CA LYS A 163 18.05 10.13 1.31
C LYS A 163 17.96 8.73 0.67
N TYR A 164 16.99 7.92 1.08
CA TYR A 164 16.68 6.61 0.54
C TYR A 164 15.52 6.62 -0.48
N GLU A 165 15.22 7.77 -1.09
CA GLU A 165 14.14 7.91 -2.08
C GLU A 165 14.12 6.83 -3.17
N PRO A 166 15.25 6.40 -3.79
CA PRO A 166 15.24 5.30 -4.76
C PRO A 166 14.70 3.98 -4.19
N VAL A 167 14.97 3.69 -2.92
CA VAL A 167 14.47 2.49 -2.22
C VAL A 167 12.96 2.55 -2.10
N LYS A 168 12.41 3.70 -1.66
CA LYS A 168 10.96 3.92 -1.55
C LYS A 168 10.27 3.74 -2.90
N LYS A 169 10.84 4.30 -3.99
CA LYS A 169 10.29 4.17 -5.35
C LYS A 169 10.19 2.72 -5.83
N HIS A 170 11.22 1.91 -5.62
CA HIS A 170 11.21 0.50 -5.99
C HIS A 170 10.22 -0.30 -5.14
N LEU A 171 10.13 -0.04 -3.83
CA LEU A 171 9.10 -0.68 -2.97
C LEU A 171 7.68 -0.31 -3.41
N SER A 172 7.41 0.97 -3.66
CA SER A 172 6.13 1.43 -4.21
C SER A 172 5.77 0.73 -5.52
N LYS A 173 6.75 0.57 -6.42
CA LYS A 173 6.53 -0.12 -7.69
C LYS A 173 6.27 -1.61 -7.50
N ALA A 174 6.98 -2.24 -6.57
CA ALA A 174 6.78 -3.64 -6.22
C ALA A 174 5.35 -3.89 -5.68
N ILE A 175 4.85 -3.00 -4.83
CA ILE A 175 3.47 -3.04 -4.30
C ILE A 175 2.46 -2.83 -5.43
N GLU A 176 2.66 -1.84 -6.30
CA GLU A 176 1.79 -1.61 -7.46
C GLU A 176 1.65 -2.90 -8.30
N LEU A 177 2.77 -3.55 -8.64
CA LEU A 177 2.80 -4.78 -9.44
C LEU A 177 2.12 -5.96 -8.73
N PHE A 178 2.32 -6.09 -7.42
CA PHE A 178 1.67 -7.12 -6.60
C PHE A 178 0.14 -6.92 -6.52
N SER A 179 -0.29 -5.66 -6.46
CA SER A 179 -1.69 -5.26 -6.28
C SER A 179 -2.48 -5.18 -7.59
N LYS A 180 -1.82 -5.24 -8.76
CA LYS A 180 -2.52 -5.29 -10.07
C LYS A 180 -3.59 -6.38 -10.11
N ARG A 181 -4.77 -6.04 -10.59
CA ARG A 181 -5.88 -6.98 -10.81
C ARG A 181 -6.54 -6.74 -12.17
N PRO A 182 -7.09 -7.79 -12.82
CA PRO A 182 -7.19 -9.19 -12.37
C PRO A 182 -5.88 -9.98 -12.47
N ASN A 183 -4.89 -9.46 -13.20
CA ASN A 183 -3.62 -10.14 -13.49
C ASN A 183 -2.47 -9.46 -12.73
N PRO A 184 -2.14 -9.91 -11.51
CA PRO A 184 -0.97 -9.43 -10.78
C PRO A 184 0.32 -9.81 -11.49
N ASP A 185 1.35 -8.99 -11.32
CA ASP A 185 2.68 -9.22 -11.89
C ASP A 185 3.68 -9.57 -10.79
N TYR A 186 3.46 -10.74 -10.18
CA TYR A 186 4.28 -11.27 -9.09
C TYR A 186 5.78 -11.35 -9.44
N PRO A 187 6.19 -11.82 -10.64
CA PRO A 187 7.61 -11.88 -10.98
C PRO A 187 8.25 -10.49 -11.01
N ASN A 188 7.61 -9.48 -11.60
CA ASN A 188 8.19 -8.13 -11.60
C ASN A 188 8.06 -7.44 -10.24
N SER A 189 7.04 -7.76 -9.43
CA SER A 189 6.97 -7.31 -8.04
C SER A 189 8.20 -7.74 -7.23
N ILE A 190 8.57 -9.02 -7.34
CA ILE A 190 9.79 -9.57 -6.71
C ILE A 190 11.03 -8.81 -7.18
N LYS A 191 11.19 -8.58 -8.51
CA LYS A 191 12.32 -7.83 -9.07
C LYS A 191 12.44 -6.42 -8.51
N GLU A 192 11.32 -5.72 -8.36
CA GLU A 192 11.30 -4.37 -7.82
C GLU A 192 11.62 -4.37 -6.32
N ALA A 193 11.13 -5.34 -5.55
CA ALA A 193 11.50 -5.51 -4.13
C ALA A 193 13.01 -5.74 -3.96
N ILE A 194 13.64 -6.51 -4.85
CA ILE A 194 15.09 -6.72 -4.86
C ILE A 194 15.82 -5.45 -5.28
N SER A 195 15.35 -4.75 -6.31
CA SER A 195 15.91 -3.47 -6.76
C SER A 195 15.90 -2.42 -5.65
N ALA A 196 14.93 -2.46 -4.74
CA ALA A 196 14.90 -1.61 -3.54
C ALA A 196 16.08 -1.92 -2.61
N VAL A 197 16.37 -3.19 -2.34
CA VAL A 197 17.52 -3.62 -1.53
C VAL A 197 18.84 -3.21 -2.19
N GLU A 198 18.97 -3.39 -3.51
CA GLU A 198 20.18 -3.00 -4.25
C GLU A 198 20.40 -1.49 -4.23
N SER A 199 19.33 -0.71 -4.38
CA SER A 199 19.37 0.75 -4.23
C SER A 199 19.85 1.16 -2.86
N LEU A 200 19.40 0.48 -1.80
CA LEU A 200 19.88 0.73 -0.44
C LEU A 200 21.39 0.47 -0.32
N VAL A 201 21.87 -0.65 -0.88
CA VAL A 201 23.31 -1.00 -0.87
C VAL A 201 24.13 0.03 -1.61
N MET A 202 23.68 0.48 -2.79
CA MET A 202 24.35 1.53 -3.55
C MET A 202 24.44 2.83 -2.75
N ILE A 203 23.35 3.25 -2.10
CA ILE A 203 23.34 4.46 -1.28
C ILE A 203 24.30 4.34 -0.10
N ILE A 204 24.24 3.25 0.66
CA ILE A 204 25.10 3.06 1.85
C ILE A 204 26.59 2.93 1.49
N THR A 205 26.89 2.37 0.32
CA THR A 205 28.27 2.17 -0.14
C THR A 205 28.81 3.32 -0.98
N ASN A 206 28.05 4.41 -1.16
CA ASN A 206 28.37 5.51 -2.08
C ASN A 206 28.71 5.01 -3.49
N GLY A 207 27.90 4.11 -4.03
CA GLY A 207 27.99 3.57 -5.38
C GLY A 207 29.08 2.50 -5.59
N LYS A 208 29.78 2.07 -4.55
CA LYS A 208 30.89 1.09 -4.68
C LYS A 208 30.41 -0.35 -4.87
N SER A 209 29.18 -0.67 -4.50
CA SER A 209 28.56 -1.98 -4.72
C SER A 209 27.04 -1.86 -4.78
N ASN A 210 26.40 -2.78 -5.49
CA ASN A 210 24.97 -3.03 -5.46
C ASN A 210 24.62 -4.41 -4.85
N LYS A 211 25.62 -5.18 -4.40
CA LYS A 211 25.44 -6.53 -3.88
C LYS A 211 25.22 -6.50 -2.38
N LEU A 212 24.09 -7.02 -1.93
CA LEU A 212 23.78 -7.12 -0.50
C LEU A 212 24.86 -7.88 0.29
N SER A 213 25.48 -8.90 -0.32
CA SER A 213 26.60 -9.65 0.27
C SER A 213 27.73 -8.76 0.78
N ASP A 214 28.10 -7.72 0.01
CA ASP A 214 29.24 -6.86 0.29
C ASP A 214 28.97 -5.92 1.46
N LEU A 215 27.70 -5.55 1.64
CA LEU A 215 27.25 -4.73 2.76
C LEU A 215 27.06 -5.57 4.02
N VAL A 216 26.40 -6.73 3.91
CA VAL A 216 26.14 -7.63 5.04
C VAL A 216 27.44 -8.09 5.70
N GLU A 217 28.51 -8.26 4.94
CA GLU A 217 29.81 -8.59 5.52
C GLU A 217 30.39 -7.51 6.42
N LYS A 218 30.05 -6.25 6.17
CA LYS A 218 30.50 -5.10 6.96
C LYS A 218 29.64 -4.89 8.21
N LEU A 219 28.51 -5.58 8.33
CA LEU A 219 27.65 -5.50 9.50
C LEU A 219 28.24 -6.31 10.65
N ASN A 220 28.28 -5.70 11.85
CA ASN A 220 28.67 -6.38 13.08
C ASN A 220 27.50 -7.23 13.62
N ILE A 221 27.26 -8.37 12.97
CA ILE A 221 26.18 -9.31 13.27
C ILE A 221 26.71 -10.74 13.21
N HIS A 222 26.00 -11.67 13.85
CA HIS A 222 26.41 -13.08 13.92
C HIS A 222 26.60 -13.69 12.52
N LYS A 223 27.65 -14.50 12.33
CA LYS A 223 28.01 -15.10 11.02
C LYS A 223 26.85 -15.89 10.41
N ALA A 224 26.15 -16.69 11.21
CA ALA A 224 25.01 -17.46 10.71
C ALA A 224 23.88 -16.56 10.18
N LEU A 225 23.66 -15.40 10.81
CA LEU A 225 22.67 -14.44 10.34
C LEU A 225 23.10 -13.78 9.02
N LYS A 226 24.39 -13.46 8.86
CA LYS A 226 24.92 -12.98 7.57
C LYS A 226 24.63 -13.97 6.44
N GLU A 227 24.93 -15.25 6.67
CA GLU A 227 24.70 -16.31 5.70
C GLU A 227 23.20 -16.51 5.41
N ALA A 228 22.34 -16.42 6.43
CA ALA A 228 20.89 -16.49 6.24
C ALA A 228 20.38 -15.34 5.35
N ILE A 229 20.78 -14.10 5.63
CA ILE A 229 20.40 -12.94 4.82
C ILE A 229 20.87 -13.10 3.37
N LYS A 230 22.12 -13.54 3.16
CA LYS A 230 22.65 -13.77 1.80
C LYS A 230 21.88 -14.86 1.06
N LYS A 231 21.51 -15.97 1.72
CA LYS A 231 20.77 -17.06 1.09
C LYS A 231 19.33 -16.68 0.78
N LEU A 232 18.64 -15.99 1.70
CA LEU A 232 17.28 -15.49 1.47
C LEU A 232 17.23 -14.45 0.36
N TYR A 233 18.21 -13.54 0.34
CA TYR A 233 18.37 -12.61 -0.78
C TYR A 233 18.72 -13.33 -2.07
N GLY A 234 19.63 -14.32 -2.01
CA GLY A 234 19.99 -15.19 -3.12
C GLY A 234 18.76 -15.83 -3.73
N TRP A 235 17.93 -16.50 -2.92
CA TRP A 235 16.63 -17.06 -3.29
C TRP A 235 15.75 -16.03 -4.03
N ALA A 236 15.49 -14.87 -3.41
CA ALA A 236 14.68 -13.83 -4.04
C ALA A 236 15.29 -13.36 -5.39
N SER A 237 16.61 -13.23 -5.44
CA SER A 237 17.35 -12.72 -6.61
C SER A 237 17.57 -13.72 -7.74
N ASP A 238 17.54 -15.02 -7.44
CA ASP A 238 18.09 -16.09 -8.28
C ASP A 238 17.06 -17.20 -8.58
N GLU A 239 15.93 -17.28 -7.88
CA GLU A 239 14.94 -18.34 -8.14
C GLU A 239 14.35 -18.24 -9.56
N GLY A 240 14.72 -19.21 -10.40
CA GLY A 240 14.01 -19.53 -11.63
C GLY A 240 14.22 -18.59 -12.82
N GLY A 241 15.30 -17.80 -12.86
CA GLY A 241 15.61 -16.96 -14.02
C GLY A 241 14.80 -15.66 -14.11
N ILE A 242 14.06 -15.29 -13.05
CA ILE A 242 13.28 -14.04 -12.96
C ILE A 242 14.13 -12.83 -13.35
N ARG A 243 15.38 -12.75 -12.86
CA ARG A 243 16.30 -11.64 -13.13
C ARG A 243 17.13 -11.80 -14.42
N HIS A 244 17.32 -13.02 -14.90
CA HIS A 244 18.26 -13.34 -15.99
C HIS A 244 17.64 -13.87 -17.29
N GLY A 245 16.31 -13.87 -17.42
CA GLY A 245 15.64 -13.95 -18.72
C GLY A 245 15.30 -15.36 -19.23
N GLU A 246 15.53 -16.41 -18.44
CA GLU A 246 14.91 -17.70 -18.70
C GLU A 246 13.48 -17.68 -18.16
N LYS A 247 12.52 -18.01 -19.02
CA LYS A 247 11.09 -17.96 -18.69
C LYS A 247 10.88 -18.73 -17.38
N PRO A 248 10.41 -18.10 -16.29
CA PRO A 248 9.89 -18.88 -15.18
C PRO A 248 8.79 -19.74 -15.80
N THR A 249 8.84 -21.05 -15.62
CA THR A 249 7.66 -21.87 -15.89
C THR A 249 6.54 -21.21 -15.07
N PRO A 250 5.46 -20.69 -15.70
CA PRO A 250 4.49 -19.81 -15.03
C PRO A 250 3.81 -20.40 -13.78
N SER A 251 4.05 -21.68 -13.49
CA SER A 251 3.46 -22.47 -12.42
C SER A 251 4.18 -22.41 -11.06
N GLN A 252 5.29 -21.68 -10.90
CA GLN A 252 6.08 -21.73 -9.66
C GLN A 252 6.06 -20.47 -8.78
N ILE A 253 5.75 -19.29 -9.31
CA ILE A 253 5.79 -18.03 -8.55
C ILE A 253 4.35 -17.55 -8.33
N GLY A 254 3.86 -17.70 -7.12
CA GLY A 254 2.52 -17.35 -6.68
C GLY A 254 2.44 -16.02 -5.95
N GLN A 255 1.25 -15.75 -5.41
CA GLN A 255 1.01 -14.61 -4.54
C GLN A 255 1.87 -14.71 -3.27
N GLU A 256 2.00 -15.93 -2.76
CA GLU A 256 2.73 -16.28 -1.55
C GLU A 256 4.21 -15.91 -1.67
N ASP A 257 4.83 -16.23 -2.81
CA ASP A 257 6.24 -15.94 -3.05
C ASP A 257 6.51 -14.45 -3.18
N ALA A 258 5.66 -13.72 -3.92
CA ALA A 258 5.79 -12.27 -4.05
C ALA A 258 5.51 -11.53 -2.74
N CYS A 259 4.55 -12.03 -1.95
CA CYS A 259 4.27 -11.51 -0.61
C CYS A 259 5.46 -11.72 0.32
N PHE A 260 6.02 -12.93 0.36
CA PHE A 260 7.19 -13.25 1.16
C PHE A 260 8.42 -12.44 0.73
N ALA A 261 8.66 -12.27 -0.57
CA ALA A 261 9.75 -11.46 -1.11
C ALA A 261 9.62 -9.98 -0.72
N LEU A 262 8.42 -9.39 -0.86
CA LEU A 262 8.13 -8.02 -0.41
C LEU A 262 8.46 -7.85 1.08
N ALA A 263 7.93 -8.75 1.92
CA ALA A 263 8.14 -8.69 3.36
C ALA A 263 9.62 -8.82 3.74
N ILE A 264 10.33 -9.82 3.21
CA ILE A 264 11.74 -10.05 3.57
C ILE A 264 12.65 -8.93 3.08
N CYS A 265 12.41 -8.39 1.88
CA CYS A 265 13.15 -7.24 1.36
C CYS A 265 12.93 -6.00 2.22
N SER A 266 11.69 -5.70 2.61
CA SER A 266 11.37 -4.61 3.54
C SER A 266 12.03 -4.79 4.90
N SER A 267 11.99 -5.99 5.49
CA SER A 267 12.68 -6.30 6.74
C SER A 267 14.20 -6.15 6.64
N ILE A 268 14.81 -6.61 5.54
CA ILE A 268 16.26 -6.42 5.29
C ILE A 268 16.59 -4.92 5.23
N ILE A 269 15.80 -4.13 4.51
CA ILE A 269 15.99 -2.67 4.40
C ILE A 269 15.97 -2.03 5.78
N ASN A 270 14.91 -2.28 6.57
CA ASN A 270 14.74 -1.74 7.91
C ASN A 270 15.89 -2.14 8.84
N TYR A 271 16.27 -3.42 8.82
CA TYR A 271 17.34 -3.97 9.65
C TYR A 271 18.70 -3.38 9.31
N VAL A 272 19.04 -3.30 8.02
CA VAL A 272 20.32 -2.76 7.53
C VAL A 272 20.44 -1.28 7.90
N ILE A 273 19.40 -0.47 7.68
CA ILE A 273 19.39 0.95 8.06
C ILE A 273 19.60 1.11 9.56
N SER A 274 18.86 0.34 10.37
CA SER A 274 18.99 0.37 11.83
C SER A 274 20.42 0.04 12.28
N LYS A 275 21.01 -1.04 11.76
CA LYS A 275 22.39 -1.44 12.10
C LYS A 275 23.44 -0.44 11.60
N TYR A 276 23.25 0.12 10.41
CA TYR A 276 24.17 1.11 9.86
C TYR A 276 24.17 2.40 10.69
N ASN A 277 23.00 2.95 11.02
CA ASN A 277 22.88 4.17 11.83
C ASN A 277 23.49 4.00 13.24
N LEU A 278 23.32 2.82 13.86
CA LEU A 278 23.94 2.51 15.16
C LEU A 278 25.48 2.49 15.12
N ASN A 279 26.08 2.12 13.98
CA ASN A 279 27.53 2.09 13.83
C ASN A 279 28.10 3.47 13.46
N SER A 280 27.35 4.29 12.74
CA SER A 280 27.74 5.67 12.40
C SER A 280 27.77 6.58 13.64
N ASN A 281 26.88 6.37 14.62
CA ASN A 281 26.86 7.11 15.89
C ASN A 281 27.95 6.69 16.89
N LYS A 282 28.77 5.68 16.56
CA LYS A 282 29.90 5.21 17.39
C LYS A 282 31.27 5.65 16.85
N LYS A 283 31.29 6.41 15.75
CA LYS A 283 32.48 7.07 15.19
C LYS A 283 32.42 8.55 15.50
#